data_AF-R8BDF5-F1
#
_entry.id   AF-R8BDF5-F1
#
_cell.length_a   1.000
_cell.length_b   1.000
_cell.length_c   1.000
_cell.angle_alpha   90.00
_cell.angle_beta   90.00
_cell.angle_gamma   90.00
#
_symmetry.space_group_name_H-M   'P 1'
#
loop_
_entity.id
_entity.type
_entity.pdbx_description
1 polymer ?
#
loop_
_entity_poly.entity_id
_entity_poly.type
_entity_poly.pdbx_seq_one_letter_code
_entity_poly.pdbx_strand_id
1 'polypeptide(L)'
;MQDMDTLIRGCHDRGLKVLLDLVVNHTSNEHPWFLESRASKTAVKRNWYIWRDPKIGADGTRKPPNNWASIFGGSAWTWDEETGQYYLSLFLPSQPDLNWDNGEMRRATHADMLFWLDKGVDGFRIDSMNLMSKHTDLPDAPVVNPDSEFQPGDQYFASGPRMHEYIQEMRTEVFDKYDCMTVGELGFTKDEQSVSEYVAYNRHELNMVFTGDIVDMDFGPGGKYERNDFEVSRIRSITSRWQTAMPRFNGWNAVYLDNHDSGRSLSRYASDLLQHREAAAKMLATYMGSLSGTLFLLQGQEIGMANVPDNWGIDDYIDVEGSNYYRSVLKKRGEGADMSDVLREMRLKSRDNGRLPMQWSGETSAGFTKGAKPWMRVNDDYKDWNVDKQSGDDNSILAYWREVLALRQKENDVFTYGRYDMLSAAKSGDQVFAYTMTSFQEKRKALVLLNFSDKEQMFNCEGFEGWKRLLGENMTTELGSAGIQLTPYEGAIFCNWR
;
A
#
# COMPACT_ATOMS: atom_id res chain seq x y z
N MET A 1 22.51 -15.53 -3.31
CA MET A 1 21.71 -16.71 -2.93
C MET A 1 22.01 -17.18 -1.51
N GLN A 2 23.27 -17.47 -1.16
CA GLN A 2 23.64 -17.91 0.21
C GLN A 2 23.22 -16.92 1.31
N ASP A 3 23.30 -15.61 1.07
CA ASP A 3 22.81 -14.60 2.03
C ASP A 3 21.30 -14.70 2.24
N MET A 4 20.53 -15.02 1.19
CA MET A 4 19.08 -15.23 1.30
C MET A 4 18.76 -16.49 2.10
N ASP A 5 19.49 -17.59 1.85
CA ASP A 5 19.36 -18.81 2.65
C ASP A 5 19.71 -18.57 4.14
N THR A 6 20.60 -17.61 4.41
CA THR A 6 20.95 -17.19 5.77
C THR A 6 19.88 -16.30 6.39
N LEU A 7 19.30 -15.38 5.61
CA LEU A 7 18.19 -14.53 6.04
C LEU A 7 16.96 -15.36 6.42
N ILE A 8 16.53 -16.28 5.56
CA ILE A 8 15.37 -17.15 5.79
C ILE A 8 15.55 -17.93 7.10
N ARG A 9 16.69 -18.65 7.23
CA ARG A 9 17.00 -19.40 8.46
C ARG A 9 17.06 -18.49 9.68
N GLY A 10 17.73 -17.34 9.58
CA GLY A 10 17.84 -16.39 10.68
C GLY A 10 16.48 -15.85 11.17
N CYS A 11 15.54 -15.62 10.26
CA CYS A 11 14.16 -15.25 10.60
C CYS A 11 13.43 -16.41 11.27
N HIS A 12 13.50 -17.62 10.70
CA HIS A 12 12.83 -18.81 11.24
C HIS A 12 13.34 -19.20 12.64
N ASP A 13 14.65 -19.11 12.89
CA ASP A 13 15.25 -19.35 14.21
C ASP A 13 14.72 -18.40 15.30
N ARG A 14 14.15 -17.25 14.89
CA ARG A 14 13.52 -16.24 15.76
C ARG A 14 12.00 -16.34 15.79
N GLY A 15 11.41 -17.35 15.15
CA GLY A 15 9.96 -17.52 15.02
C GLY A 15 9.30 -16.51 14.08
N LEU A 16 10.08 -15.83 13.23
CA LEU A 16 9.56 -14.91 12.21
C LEU A 16 9.30 -15.66 10.90
N LYS A 17 8.36 -15.13 10.11
CA LYS A 17 8.00 -15.62 8.78
C LYS A 17 8.54 -14.67 7.72
N VAL A 18 8.89 -15.20 6.55
CA VAL A 18 9.42 -14.41 5.42
C VAL A 18 8.46 -14.51 4.25
N LEU A 19 7.86 -13.38 3.89
CA LEU A 19 7.14 -13.23 2.63
C LEU A 19 8.07 -12.59 1.60
N LEU A 20 7.97 -13.03 0.34
CA LEU A 20 8.62 -12.35 -0.77
C LEU A 20 7.62 -11.58 -1.62
N ASP A 21 8.11 -10.54 -2.28
CA ASP A 21 7.34 -9.87 -3.32
C ASP A 21 7.37 -10.71 -4.60
N LEU A 22 6.19 -11.00 -5.14
CA LEU A 22 5.98 -11.79 -6.33
C LEU A 22 5.48 -10.89 -7.46
N VAL A 23 6.42 -10.41 -8.27
CA VAL A 23 6.16 -9.52 -9.40
C VAL A 23 6.04 -10.34 -10.68
N VAL A 24 4.82 -10.74 -11.01
CA VAL A 24 4.55 -11.68 -12.11
C VAL A 24 3.56 -11.16 -13.16
N ASN A 25 3.13 -9.89 -13.04
CA ASN A 25 2.46 -9.21 -14.15
C ASN A 25 3.44 -8.92 -15.31
N HIS A 26 4.69 -8.62 -14.99
CA HIS A 26 5.71 -8.19 -15.93
C HIS A 26 7.10 -8.65 -15.46
N THR A 27 8.08 -8.60 -16.36
CA THR A 27 9.50 -8.82 -16.03
C THR A 27 10.33 -7.66 -16.55
N SER A 28 11.64 -7.60 -16.25
CA SER A 28 12.53 -6.68 -16.94
C SER A 28 12.63 -6.99 -18.44
N ASN A 29 12.79 -5.97 -19.29
CA ASN A 29 13.18 -6.14 -20.69
C ASN A 29 14.61 -6.68 -20.87
N GLU A 30 15.37 -6.82 -19.78
CA GLU A 30 16.65 -7.52 -19.73
C GLU A 30 16.51 -9.00 -19.32
N HIS A 31 15.30 -9.44 -18.96
CA HIS A 31 15.07 -10.83 -18.58
C HIS A 31 15.34 -11.77 -19.76
N PRO A 32 16.00 -12.94 -19.57
CA PRO A 32 16.28 -13.88 -20.65
C PRO A 32 15.04 -14.27 -21.46
N TRP A 33 13.86 -14.34 -20.82
CA TRP A 33 12.60 -14.61 -21.52
C TRP A 33 12.25 -13.49 -22.52
N PHE A 34 12.40 -12.21 -22.14
CA PHE A 34 12.12 -11.10 -23.04
C PHE A 34 13.18 -10.97 -24.12
N LEU A 35 14.46 -11.13 -23.77
CA LEU A 35 15.56 -11.11 -24.74
C LEU A 35 15.36 -12.18 -25.82
N GLU A 36 14.93 -13.39 -25.45
CA GLU A 36 14.55 -14.42 -26.42
C GLU A 36 13.28 -14.05 -27.19
N SER A 37 12.24 -13.57 -26.51
CA SER A 37 10.98 -13.17 -27.12
C SER A 37 11.14 -12.06 -28.16
N ARG A 38 12.07 -11.11 -27.94
CA ARG A 38 12.30 -9.97 -28.83
C ARG A 38 13.24 -10.30 -29.99
N ALA A 39 14.01 -11.38 -29.91
CA ALA A 39 15.00 -11.73 -30.93
C ALA A 39 14.38 -12.03 -32.31
N SER A 40 13.13 -12.51 -32.38
CA SER A 40 12.39 -12.63 -33.64
C SER A 40 10.90 -12.85 -33.42
N LYS A 41 10.09 -12.62 -34.47
CA LYS A 41 8.65 -12.95 -34.47
C LYS A 41 8.35 -14.45 -34.40
N THR A 42 9.35 -15.32 -34.58
CA THR A 42 9.22 -16.78 -34.56
C THR A 42 9.95 -17.43 -33.38
N ALA A 43 10.46 -16.63 -32.44
CA ALA A 43 11.14 -17.14 -31.25
C ALA A 43 10.21 -18.02 -30.41
N VAL A 44 10.76 -19.03 -29.74
CA VAL A 44 9.98 -19.97 -28.91
C VAL A 44 9.21 -19.22 -27.82
N LYS A 45 9.85 -18.27 -27.15
CA LYS A 45 9.22 -17.41 -26.14
C LYS A 45 8.47 -16.19 -26.69
N ARG A 46 8.25 -16.07 -28.01
CA ARG A 46 7.60 -14.89 -28.60
C ARG A 46 6.27 -14.55 -27.93
N ASN A 47 5.46 -15.56 -27.66
CA ASN A 47 4.13 -15.41 -27.07
C ASN A 47 4.13 -15.45 -25.53
N TRP A 48 5.30 -15.36 -24.89
CA TRP A 48 5.38 -15.16 -23.43
C TRP A 48 5.14 -13.70 -23.05
N TYR A 49 5.18 -12.79 -24.02
CA TYR A 49 4.86 -11.37 -23.88
C TYR A 49 3.77 -10.97 -24.90
N ILE A 50 3.19 -9.79 -24.71
CA ILE A 50 2.09 -9.30 -25.54
C ILE A 50 2.64 -8.40 -26.64
N TRP A 51 2.72 -8.93 -27.87
CA TRP A 51 3.18 -8.22 -29.06
C TRP A 51 2.04 -7.92 -30.03
N ARG A 52 2.06 -6.74 -30.67
CA ARG A 52 1.05 -6.34 -31.67
C ARG A 52 1.66 -5.49 -32.78
N ASP A 53 1.10 -5.63 -33.97
CA ASP A 53 1.47 -4.78 -35.10
C ASP A 53 1.03 -3.32 -34.87
N PRO A 54 1.73 -2.35 -35.46
CA PRO A 54 1.33 -0.95 -35.39
C PRO A 54 0.00 -0.72 -36.10
N LYS A 55 -0.82 0.19 -35.58
CA LYS A 55 -1.88 0.83 -36.39
C LYS A 55 -1.22 1.88 -37.29
N ILE A 56 -1.67 2.01 -38.53
CA ILE A 56 -1.23 3.09 -39.44
C ILE A 56 -2.32 4.16 -39.49
N GLY A 57 -1.97 5.37 -39.07
CA GLY A 57 -2.86 6.54 -39.12
C GLY A 57 -3.19 6.95 -40.56
N ALA A 58 -4.26 7.72 -40.73
CA ALA A 58 -4.66 8.25 -42.03
C ALA A 58 -3.58 9.16 -42.67
N ASP A 59 -2.72 9.75 -41.85
CA ASP A 59 -1.56 10.56 -42.22
C ASP A 59 -0.28 9.73 -42.45
N GLY A 60 -0.38 8.39 -42.42
CA GLY A 60 0.74 7.46 -42.55
C GLY A 60 1.58 7.31 -41.27
N THR A 61 1.19 7.95 -40.16
CA THR A 61 1.94 7.84 -38.90
C THR A 61 1.74 6.49 -38.24
N ARG A 62 2.83 5.97 -37.64
CA ARG A 62 2.80 4.75 -36.84
C ARG A 62 2.15 5.04 -35.48
N LYS A 63 1.11 4.30 -35.14
CA LYS A 63 0.37 4.42 -33.88
C LYS A 63 0.42 3.13 -33.07
N PRO A 64 0.39 3.21 -31.74
CA PRO A 64 0.28 2.03 -30.89
C PRO A 64 -1.02 1.25 -31.18
N PRO A 65 -1.07 -0.04 -30.81
CA PRO A 65 -2.22 -0.91 -31.04
C PRO A 65 -3.53 -0.40 -30.43
N ASN A 66 -3.47 0.33 -29.31
CA ASN A 66 -4.59 1.05 -28.73
C ASN A 66 -4.11 2.33 -28.01
N ASN A 67 -5.05 3.11 -27.51
CA ASN A 67 -4.80 4.37 -26.79
C ASN A 67 -4.56 4.21 -25.27
N TRP A 68 -4.19 3.05 -24.75
CA TRP A 68 -3.99 2.89 -23.30
C TRP A 68 -2.82 3.72 -22.79
N ALA A 69 -3.04 4.37 -21.65
CA ALA A 69 -2.02 5.08 -20.88
C ALA A 69 -1.21 4.10 -20.01
N SER A 70 0.11 4.30 -19.98
CA SER A 70 0.96 3.71 -18.94
C SER A 70 0.61 4.33 -17.58
N ILE A 71 0.69 3.53 -16.52
CA ILE A 71 0.51 3.94 -15.12
C ILE A 71 1.51 5.06 -14.76
N PHE A 72 2.70 5.09 -15.38
CA PHE A 72 3.72 6.11 -15.16
C PHE A 72 3.79 7.17 -16.27
N GLY A 73 2.73 7.27 -17.08
CA GLY A 73 2.53 8.30 -18.09
C GLY A 73 3.04 7.94 -19.49
N GLY A 74 2.37 8.48 -20.51
CA GLY A 74 2.63 8.15 -21.92
C GLY A 74 1.87 6.90 -22.36
N SER A 75 2.29 6.30 -23.48
CA SER A 75 1.67 5.08 -24.01
C SER A 75 2.02 3.86 -23.17
N ALA A 76 1.06 2.94 -23.00
CA ALA A 76 1.32 1.60 -22.47
C ALA A 76 2.03 0.67 -23.48
N TRP A 77 2.37 1.16 -24.68
CA TRP A 77 2.99 0.37 -25.74
C TRP A 77 4.35 0.93 -26.12
N THR A 78 5.35 0.04 -26.16
CA THR A 78 6.71 0.40 -26.55
C THR A 78 7.06 -0.23 -27.89
N TRP A 79 7.60 0.56 -28.81
CA TRP A 79 8.01 0.09 -30.14
C TRP A 79 9.36 -0.64 -30.08
N ASP A 80 9.44 -1.79 -30.74
CA ASP A 80 10.66 -2.55 -30.96
C ASP A 80 11.05 -2.47 -32.44
N GLU A 81 12.17 -1.78 -32.71
CA GLU A 81 12.67 -1.60 -34.09
C GLU A 81 13.10 -2.92 -34.74
N GLU A 82 13.59 -3.88 -33.95
CA GLU A 82 14.12 -5.15 -34.46
C GLU A 82 13.01 -6.03 -35.08
N THR A 83 11.86 -6.13 -34.40
CA THR A 83 10.73 -6.92 -34.89
C THR A 83 9.65 -6.09 -35.58
N GLY A 84 9.74 -4.76 -35.54
CA GLY A 84 8.74 -3.89 -36.14
C GLY A 84 7.34 -4.09 -35.53
N GLN A 85 7.28 -4.30 -34.21
CA GLN A 85 6.04 -4.46 -33.45
C GLN A 85 6.10 -3.66 -32.14
N TYR A 86 4.94 -3.39 -31.57
CA TYR A 86 4.83 -2.90 -30.21
C TYR A 86 4.75 -4.08 -29.23
N TYR A 87 5.32 -3.90 -28.04
CA TYR A 87 5.05 -4.75 -26.88
C TYR A 87 4.31 -3.95 -25.80
N LEU A 88 3.43 -4.63 -25.05
CA LEU A 88 2.69 -4.03 -23.95
C LEU A 88 3.61 -3.88 -22.72
N SER A 89 3.55 -2.72 -22.08
CA SER A 89 4.20 -2.38 -20.83
C SER A 89 3.32 -1.39 -20.07
N LEU A 90 2.44 -1.90 -19.18
CA LEU A 90 1.52 -1.08 -18.39
C LEU A 90 2.24 -0.11 -17.44
N PHE A 91 3.47 -0.47 -17.03
CA PHE A 91 4.34 0.34 -16.20
C PHE A 91 5.40 1.07 -17.05
N LEU A 92 6.70 0.85 -16.81
CA LEU A 92 7.77 1.41 -17.63
C LEU A 92 7.99 0.60 -18.92
N PRO A 93 8.57 1.22 -19.97
CA PRO A 93 9.04 0.49 -21.16
C PRO A 93 10.00 -0.67 -20.84
N SER A 94 10.73 -0.60 -19.73
CA SER A 94 11.62 -1.66 -19.24
C SER A 94 10.88 -2.79 -18.50
N GLN A 95 9.55 -2.71 -18.36
CA GLN A 95 8.70 -3.66 -17.67
C GLN A 95 7.65 -4.27 -18.63
N PRO A 96 8.07 -5.04 -19.65
CA PRO A 96 7.14 -5.71 -20.56
C PRO A 96 6.23 -6.70 -19.83
N ASP A 97 4.94 -6.61 -20.11
CA ASP A 97 3.90 -7.45 -19.52
C ASP A 97 3.99 -8.90 -20.02
N LEU A 98 3.94 -9.84 -19.07
CA LEU A 98 3.82 -11.26 -19.35
C LEU A 98 2.43 -11.58 -19.90
N ASN A 99 2.39 -12.49 -20.87
CA ASN A 99 1.17 -12.96 -21.49
C ASN A 99 0.60 -14.18 -20.75
N TRP A 100 -0.26 -13.94 -19.77
CA TRP A 100 -0.86 -15.00 -18.95
C TRP A 100 -1.77 -15.97 -19.72
N ASP A 101 -2.19 -15.66 -20.94
CA ASP A 101 -2.89 -16.65 -21.78
C ASP A 101 -1.98 -17.83 -22.18
N ASN A 102 -0.66 -17.64 -22.17
CA ASN A 102 0.31 -18.67 -22.53
C ASN A 102 0.57 -19.64 -21.37
N GLY A 103 0.12 -20.89 -21.51
CA GLY A 103 0.28 -21.91 -20.47
C GLY A 103 1.72 -22.38 -20.22
N GLU A 104 2.63 -22.27 -21.19
CA GLU A 104 4.06 -22.57 -20.96
C GLU A 104 4.70 -21.49 -20.09
N MET A 105 4.39 -20.22 -20.36
CA MET A 105 4.82 -19.09 -19.53
C MET A 105 4.30 -19.24 -18.10
N ARG A 106 2.99 -19.49 -17.90
CA ARG A 106 2.43 -19.69 -16.56
C ARG A 106 3.13 -20.81 -15.79
N ARG A 107 3.39 -21.95 -16.42
CA ARG A 107 4.14 -23.06 -15.80
C ARG A 107 5.57 -22.66 -15.43
N ALA A 108 6.25 -21.85 -16.24
CA ALA A 108 7.57 -21.32 -15.89
C ALA A 108 7.49 -20.40 -14.67
N THR A 109 6.50 -19.50 -14.62
CA THR A 109 6.24 -18.64 -13.46
C THR A 109 5.91 -19.46 -12.20
N HIS A 110 5.13 -20.53 -12.30
CA HIS A 110 4.87 -21.44 -11.17
C HIS A 110 6.15 -22.10 -10.67
N ALA A 111 7.08 -22.46 -11.56
CA ALA A 111 8.37 -23.02 -11.16
C ALA A 111 9.21 -22.02 -10.35
N ASP A 112 9.15 -20.73 -10.69
CA ASP A 112 9.81 -19.67 -9.90
C ASP A 112 9.19 -19.53 -8.50
N MET A 113 7.87 -19.62 -8.38
CA MET A 113 7.19 -19.61 -7.08
C MET A 113 7.57 -20.84 -6.24
N LEU A 114 7.55 -22.03 -6.84
CA LEU A 114 7.94 -23.28 -6.19
C LEU A 114 9.39 -23.22 -5.70
N PHE A 115 10.31 -22.68 -6.50
CA PHE A 115 11.71 -22.51 -6.12
C PHE A 115 11.88 -21.73 -4.80
N TRP A 116 11.10 -20.66 -4.60
CA TRP A 116 11.16 -19.87 -3.38
C TRP A 116 10.49 -20.55 -2.18
N LEU A 117 9.36 -21.23 -2.40
CA LEU A 117 8.69 -22.00 -1.36
C LEU A 117 9.54 -23.21 -0.91
N ASP A 118 10.19 -23.91 -1.85
CA ASP A 118 11.15 -25.00 -1.59
C ASP A 118 12.35 -24.51 -0.74
N LYS A 119 12.70 -23.22 -0.83
CA LYS A 119 13.73 -22.58 -0.01
C LYS A 119 13.28 -22.17 1.39
N GLY A 120 11.98 -22.27 1.68
CA GLY A 120 11.41 -21.92 2.99
C GLY A 120 10.80 -20.52 3.06
N VAL A 121 10.50 -19.87 1.94
CA VAL A 121 9.65 -18.67 1.95
C VAL A 121 8.24 -19.08 2.41
N ASP A 122 7.63 -18.28 3.29
CA ASP A 122 6.35 -18.59 3.95
C ASP A 122 5.13 -18.04 3.20
N GLY A 123 5.34 -17.47 2.01
CA GLY A 123 4.28 -16.90 1.19
C GLY A 123 4.70 -15.68 0.38
N PHE A 124 3.71 -14.99 -0.19
CA PHE A 124 3.96 -13.92 -1.15
C PHE A 124 3.04 -12.72 -0.94
N ARG A 125 3.62 -11.51 -1.05
CA ARG A 125 2.90 -10.31 -1.48
C ARG A 125 2.92 -10.30 -3.00
N ILE A 126 1.78 -10.29 -3.66
CA ILE A 126 1.69 -10.41 -5.12
C ILE A 126 1.44 -9.02 -5.69
N ASP A 127 2.45 -8.48 -6.37
CA ASP A 127 2.43 -7.15 -6.98
C ASP A 127 1.42 -7.08 -8.11
N SER A 128 0.65 -5.98 -8.16
CA SER A 128 -0.27 -5.70 -9.27
C SER A 128 -1.11 -6.93 -9.65
N MET A 129 -1.55 -7.68 -8.64
CA MET A 129 -2.08 -9.04 -8.76
C MET A 129 -3.23 -9.11 -9.77
N ASN A 130 -4.09 -8.09 -9.77
CA ASN A 130 -5.24 -8.04 -10.64
C ASN A 130 -4.95 -7.56 -12.06
N LEU A 131 -3.70 -7.34 -12.47
CA LEU A 131 -3.38 -6.83 -13.81
C LEU A 131 -2.97 -7.94 -14.80
N MET A 132 -2.82 -9.19 -14.35
CA MET A 132 -2.31 -10.32 -15.15
C MET A 132 -3.23 -10.73 -16.32
N SER A 133 -4.55 -10.59 -16.16
CA SER A 133 -5.53 -10.96 -17.19
C SER A 133 -5.93 -9.73 -18.00
N LYS A 134 -5.59 -9.73 -19.29
CA LYS A 134 -5.97 -8.65 -20.21
C LYS A 134 -7.22 -9.02 -20.99
N HIS A 135 -7.99 -8.04 -21.44
CA HIS A 135 -9.07 -8.24 -22.40
C HIS A 135 -8.51 -8.76 -23.72
N THR A 136 -9.05 -9.86 -24.25
CA THR A 136 -8.49 -10.58 -25.42
C THR A 136 -8.25 -9.66 -26.63
N ASP A 137 -9.19 -8.78 -26.92
CA ASP A 137 -9.13 -7.88 -28.07
C ASP A 137 -8.28 -6.62 -27.87
N LEU A 138 -7.87 -6.32 -26.63
CA LEU A 138 -7.13 -5.10 -26.26
C LEU A 138 -7.74 -3.81 -26.87
N PRO A 139 -9.05 -3.54 -26.67
CA PRO A 139 -9.74 -2.44 -27.34
C PRO A 139 -9.23 -1.05 -26.90
N ASP A 140 -9.52 -0.02 -27.70
CA ASP A 140 -9.30 1.36 -27.30
C ASP A 140 -10.14 1.72 -26.05
N ALA A 141 -9.52 2.41 -25.10
CA ALA A 141 -10.15 3.01 -23.93
C ALA A 141 -11.04 4.22 -24.32
N PRO A 142 -12.18 4.42 -23.63
CA PRO A 142 -12.99 5.61 -23.74
C PRO A 142 -12.16 6.87 -23.51
N VAL A 143 -12.45 7.91 -24.28
CA VAL A 143 -11.82 9.22 -24.10
C VAL A 143 -12.47 9.91 -22.90
N VAL A 144 -11.80 9.86 -21.75
CA VAL A 144 -12.20 10.53 -20.51
C VAL A 144 -11.39 11.80 -20.25
N ASN A 145 -10.20 11.91 -20.84
CA ASN A 145 -9.37 13.10 -20.83
C ASN A 145 -9.13 13.59 -22.27
N PRO A 146 -9.90 14.56 -22.78
CA PRO A 146 -9.75 15.07 -24.15
C PRO A 146 -8.39 15.69 -24.45
N ASP A 147 -7.65 16.14 -23.43
CA ASP A 147 -6.34 16.78 -23.55
C ASP A 147 -5.18 15.77 -23.53
N SER A 148 -5.47 14.48 -23.47
CA SER A 148 -4.48 13.39 -23.48
C SER A 148 -4.68 12.48 -24.68
N GLU A 149 -3.59 12.14 -25.36
CA GLU A 149 -3.62 11.11 -26.42
C GLU A 149 -3.92 9.72 -25.83
N PHE A 150 -3.39 9.45 -24.64
CA PHE A 150 -3.52 8.16 -23.96
C PHE A 150 -4.53 8.25 -22.82
N GLN A 151 -5.36 7.20 -22.69
CA GLN A 151 -6.50 7.15 -21.79
C GLN A 151 -6.34 6.00 -20.77
N PRO A 152 -6.89 6.13 -19.55
CA PRO A 152 -6.95 5.03 -18.60
C PRO A 152 -7.63 3.80 -19.21
N GLY A 153 -6.89 2.70 -19.32
CA GLY A 153 -7.35 1.43 -19.89
C GLY A 153 -7.69 0.37 -18.85
N ASP A 154 -7.71 0.73 -17.56
CA ASP A 154 -7.78 -0.19 -16.43
C ASP A 154 -9.01 -1.10 -16.47
N GLN A 155 -10.15 -0.64 -16.96
CA GLN A 155 -11.33 -1.49 -17.18
C GLN A 155 -11.09 -2.71 -18.11
N TYR A 156 -10.00 -2.72 -18.88
CA TYR A 156 -9.66 -3.81 -19.80
C TYR A 156 -8.50 -4.68 -19.32
N PHE A 157 -7.83 -4.34 -18.23
CA PHE A 157 -6.72 -5.13 -17.71
C PHE A 157 -6.74 -5.34 -16.19
N ALA A 158 -7.43 -4.50 -15.43
CA ALA A 158 -7.67 -4.71 -14.01
C ALA A 158 -8.83 -5.68 -13.83
N SER A 159 -8.57 -6.78 -13.12
CA SER A 159 -9.53 -7.87 -12.88
C SER A 159 -10.12 -8.43 -14.18
N GLY A 160 -9.28 -8.63 -15.20
CA GLY A 160 -9.73 -9.12 -16.49
C GLY A 160 -10.34 -10.53 -16.47
N PRO A 161 -10.88 -11.00 -17.60
CA PRO A 161 -11.86 -12.09 -17.66
C PRO A 161 -11.38 -13.45 -17.14
N ARG A 162 -10.06 -13.69 -17.12
CA ARG A 162 -9.44 -14.95 -16.68
C ARG A 162 -8.68 -14.80 -15.37
N MET A 163 -8.82 -13.66 -14.68
CA MET A 163 -8.05 -13.39 -13.47
C MET A 163 -8.24 -14.49 -12.44
N HIS A 164 -9.48 -14.74 -12.03
CA HIS A 164 -9.81 -15.76 -11.02
C HIS A 164 -9.42 -17.18 -11.44
N GLU A 165 -9.46 -17.49 -12.75
CA GLU A 165 -8.94 -18.77 -13.28
C GLU A 165 -7.44 -18.90 -12.99
N TYR A 166 -6.65 -17.86 -13.24
CA TYR A 166 -5.21 -17.86 -12.96
C TYR A 166 -4.89 -17.97 -11.47
N ILE A 167 -5.67 -17.33 -10.61
CA ILE A 167 -5.46 -17.46 -9.15
C ILE A 167 -5.72 -18.89 -8.70
N GLN A 168 -6.82 -19.48 -9.14
CA GLN A 168 -7.16 -20.86 -8.80
C GLN A 168 -6.15 -21.87 -9.36
N GLU A 169 -5.60 -21.60 -10.55
CA GLU A 169 -4.49 -22.38 -11.12
C GLU A 169 -3.25 -22.28 -10.21
N MET A 170 -2.83 -21.07 -9.80
CA MET A 170 -1.70 -20.90 -8.87
C MET A 170 -1.95 -21.56 -7.51
N ARG A 171 -3.18 -21.53 -7.00
CA ARG A 171 -3.54 -22.22 -5.75
C ARG A 171 -3.31 -23.72 -5.87
N THR A 172 -3.86 -24.33 -6.90
CA THR A 172 -3.76 -25.78 -7.13
C THR A 172 -2.33 -26.21 -7.44
N GLU A 173 -1.64 -25.46 -8.30
CA GLU A 173 -0.32 -25.84 -8.81
C GLU A 173 0.83 -25.46 -7.88
N VAL A 174 0.63 -24.51 -6.97
CA VAL A 174 1.70 -23.97 -6.12
C VAL A 174 1.26 -23.86 -4.67
N PHE A 175 0.35 -22.94 -4.35
CA PHE A 175 0.19 -22.47 -2.97
C PHE A 175 -0.39 -23.52 -2.03
N ASP A 176 -1.31 -24.37 -2.48
CA ASP A 176 -1.92 -25.42 -1.65
C ASP A 176 -0.98 -26.58 -1.32
N LYS A 177 0.23 -26.59 -1.92
CA LYS A 177 1.29 -27.56 -1.60
C LYS A 177 2.10 -27.15 -0.37
N TYR A 178 1.87 -25.95 0.16
CA TYR A 178 2.63 -25.35 1.27
C TYR A 178 1.68 -24.70 2.29
N ASP A 179 2.12 -24.62 3.54
CA ASP A 179 1.50 -23.73 4.54
C ASP A 179 1.99 -22.30 4.29
N CYS A 180 1.40 -21.64 3.28
CA CYS A 180 1.83 -20.32 2.84
C CYS A 180 0.69 -19.30 2.85
N MET A 181 1.06 -18.04 3.04
CA MET A 181 0.13 -16.91 3.04
C MET A 181 0.28 -16.08 1.75
N THR A 182 -0.84 -15.67 1.15
CA THR A 182 -0.88 -14.78 0.00
C THR A 182 -1.62 -13.49 0.30
N VAL A 183 -1.01 -12.37 -0.07
CA VAL A 183 -1.68 -11.06 -0.10
C VAL A 183 -1.52 -10.43 -1.47
N GLY A 184 -2.63 -10.19 -2.16
CA GLY A 184 -2.62 -9.53 -3.47
C GLY A 184 -2.74 -8.02 -3.35
N GLU A 185 -2.01 -7.28 -4.16
CA GLU A 185 -2.26 -5.85 -4.36
C GLU A 185 -3.29 -5.63 -5.46
N LEU A 186 -4.41 -5.01 -5.13
CA LEU A 186 -5.47 -4.71 -6.08
C LEU A 186 -5.47 -3.23 -6.46
N GLY A 187 -4.78 -2.90 -7.57
CA GLY A 187 -4.88 -1.59 -8.19
C GLY A 187 -6.24 -1.42 -8.87
N PHE A 188 -6.83 -0.22 -8.89
CA PHE A 188 -8.08 0.07 -9.61
C PHE A 188 -9.36 -0.70 -9.16
N THR A 189 -9.26 -1.71 -8.31
CA THR A 189 -10.39 -2.53 -7.82
C THR A 189 -10.72 -2.19 -6.38
N LYS A 190 -11.88 -1.56 -6.15
CA LYS A 190 -12.21 -0.87 -4.89
C LYS A 190 -13.63 -1.13 -4.38
N ASP A 191 -14.46 -1.77 -5.19
CA ASP A 191 -15.82 -2.13 -4.79
C ASP A 191 -15.83 -3.47 -4.06
N GLU A 192 -16.84 -3.65 -3.21
CA GLU A 192 -16.98 -4.83 -2.36
C GLU A 192 -17.14 -6.12 -3.15
N GLN A 193 -17.91 -6.09 -4.25
CA GLN A 193 -18.20 -7.28 -5.04
C GLN A 193 -16.91 -7.80 -5.67
N SER A 194 -16.19 -6.94 -6.41
CA SER A 194 -14.94 -7.33 -7.05
C SER A 194 -13.90 -7.79 -6.04
N VAL A 195 -13.74 -7.10 -4.90
CA VAL A 195 -12.82 -7.53 -3.84
C VAL A 195 -13.20 -8.90 -3.27
N SER A 196 -14.50 -9.15 -3.05
CA SER A 196 -14.96 -10.44 -2.51
C SER A 196 -14.59 -11.63 -3.41
N GLU A 197 -14.49 -11.43 -4.72
CA GLU A 197 -14.12 -12.49 -5.66
C GLU A 197 -12.69 -12.99 -5.43
N TYR A 198 -11.79 -12.14 -4.92
CA TYR A 198 -10.41 -12.50 -4.60
C TYR A 198 -10.22 -13.14 -3.22
N VAL A 199 -11.02 -12.75 -2.21
CA VAL A 199 -10.73 -13.07 -0.79
C VAL A 199 -11.86 -13.74 -0.03
N ALA A 200 -13.03 -13.93 -0.65
CA ALA A 200 -14.09 -14.69 0.00
C ALA A 200 -13.60 -16.13 0.28
N TYR A 201 -13.82 -16.60 1.51
CA TYR A 201 -13.26 -17.87 1.97
C TYR A 201 -13.62 -19.05 1.06
N ASN A 202 -14.86 -19.07 0.54
CA ASN A 202 -15.36 -20.13 -0.34
C ASN A 202 -14.81 -20.09 -1.77
N ARG A 203 -14.14 -19.00 -2.18
CA ARG A 203 -13.45 -18.90 -3.47
C ARG A 203 -12.12 -19.64 -3.47
N HIS A 204 -11.51 -19.78 -2.30
CA HIS A 204 -10.21 -20.42 -2.10
C HIS A 204 -9.10 -19.82 -2.98
N GLU A 205 -9.12 -18.49 -3.12
CA GLU A 205 -8.19 -17.70 -3.92
C GLU A 205 -7.09 -17.11 -3.03
N LEU A 206 -7.12 -15.81 -2.71
CA LEU A 206 -6.10 -15.17 -1.87
C LEU A 206 -6.50 -15.19 -0.40
N ASN A 207 -5.52 -15.16 0.51
CA ASN A 207 -5.85 -15.04 1.94
C ASN A 207 -6.35 -13.64 2.28
N MET A 208 -5.78 -12.59 1.68
CA MET A 208 -6.19 -11.20 1.86
C MET A 208 -5.73 -10.34 0.68
N VAL A 209 -6.16 -9.08 0.66
CA VAL A 209 -5.75 -8.11 -0.36
C VAL A 209 -5.46 -6.74 0.24
N PHE A 210 -4.54 -6.01 -0.38
CA PHE A 210 -4.42 -4.57 -0.19
C PHE A 210 -5.40 -3.85 -1.12
N THR A 211 -6.30 -3.05 -0.54
CA THR A 211 -7.22 -2.20 -1.28
C THR A 211 -6.64 -0.78 -1.38
N GLY A 212 -6.54 -0.23 -2.59
CA GLY A 212 -5.91 1.08 -2.81
C GLY A 212 -6.60 2.28 -2.15
N ASP A 213 -7.83 2.12 -1.65
CA ASP A 213 -8.66 3.19 -1.09
C ASP A 213 -7.97 4.01 -0.02
N ILE A 214 -7.19 3.35 0.86
CA ILE A 214 -6.49 3.99 1.98
C ILE A 214 -5.39 4.91 1.48
N VAL A 215 -4.57 4.46 0.53
CA VAL A 215 -3.43 5.26 0.04
C VAL A 215 -3.85 6.33 -0.97
N ASP A 216 -5.09 6.25 -1.48
CA ASP A 216 -5.66 7.16 -2.48
C ASP A 216 -6.64 8.19 -1.87
N MET A 217 -6.80 8.23 -0.53
CA MET A 217 -7.85 9.01 0.15
C MET A 217 -7.87 10.50 -0.18
N ASP A 218 -6.69 11.08 -0.35
CA ASP A 218 -6.41 12.50 -0.59
C ASP A 218 -5.98 12.76 -2.05
N PHE A 219 -6.26 11.83 -2.97
CA PHE A 219 -6.02 12.06 -4.40
C PHE A 219 -7.08 13.01 -4.96
N GLY A 220 -6.65 13.90 -5.86
CA GLY A 220 -7.53 14.77 -6.61
C GLY A 220 -8.22 14.06 -7.78
N PRO A 221 -9.21 14.71 -8.41
CA PRO A 221 -10.02 14.11 -9.47
C PRO A 221 -9.24 13.53 -10.66
N GLY A 222 -8.10 14.12 -11.02
CA GLY A 222 -7.22 13.69 -12.10
C GLY A 222 -6.02 12.84 -11.65
N GLY A 223 -6.00 12.42 -10.38
CA GLY A 223 -5.08 11.39 -9.88
C GLY A 223 -4.20 11.81 -8.71
N LYS A 224 -3.18 10.99 -8.45
CA LYS A 224 -2.30 11.04 -7.28
C LYS A 224 -1.83 12.45 -6.93
N TYR A 225 -1.15 13.12 -7.85
CA TYR A 225 -0.52 14.42 -7.59
C TYR A 225 -1.45 15.62 -7.81
N GLU A 226 -2.74 15.40 -8.09
CA GLU A 226 -3.70 16.49 -8.03
C GLU A 226 -4.14 16.73 -6.58
N ARG A 227 -4.38 18.00 -6.24
CA ARG A 227 -4.74 18.40 -4.88
C ARG A 227 -6.10 17.87 -4.47
N ASN A 228 -6.14 17.28 -3.29
CA ASN A 228 -7.34 17.13 -2.47
C ASN A 228 -6.88 17.07 -1.01
N ASP A 229 -7.74 17.50 -0.09
CA ASP A 229 -7.40 17.57 1.33
C ASP A 229 -7.92 16.31 2.05
N PHE A 230 -7.20 15.85 3.07
CA PHE A 230 -7.65 14.73 3.90
C PHE A 230 -8.85 15.13 4.77
N GLU A 231 -9.86 14.26 4.82
CA GLU A 231 -11.00 14.39 5.73
C GLU A 231 -11.15 13.14 6.59
N VAL A 232 -11.42 13.32 7.89
CA VAL A 232 -11.70 12.21 8.84
C VAL A 232 -12.91 11.37 8.40
N SER A 233 -13.86 11.99 7.70
CA SER A 233 -15.01 11.32 7.06
C SER A 233 -14.58 10.19 6.11
N ARG A 234 -13.44 10.36 5.41
CA ARG A 234 -12.94 9.43 4.39
C ARG A 234 -12.37 8.18 5.01
N ILE A 235 -11.47 8.31 5.98
CA ILE A 235 -10.90 7.17 6.70
C ILE A 235 -11.98 6.41 7.47
N ARG A 236 -12.96 7.10 8.06
CA ARG A 236 -14.14 6.48 8.69
C ARG A 236 -14.91 5.60 7.70
N SER A 237 -15.24 6.15 6.53
CA SER A 237 -16.00 5.44 5.50
C SER A 237 -15.26 4.19 4.99
N ILE A 238 -13.97 4.31 4.70
CA ILE A 238 -13.15 3.21 4.19
C ILE A 238 -12.97 2.12 5.25
N THR A 239 -12.64 2.51 6.48
CA THR A 239 -12.52 1.57 7.61
C THR A 239 -13.83 0.83 7.84
N SER A 240 -14.94 1.56 7.92
CA SER A 240 -16.26 0.97 8.16
C SER A 240 -16.66 0.04 7.02
N ARG A 241 -16.35 0.38 5.76
CA ARG A 241 -16.60 -0.50 4.62
C ARG A 241 -15.87 -1.83 4.80
N TRP A 242 -14.55 -1.81 4.93
CA TRP A 242 -13.75 -3.04 4.90
C TRP A 242 -13.87 -3.89 6.17
N GLN A 243 -13.99 -3.26 7.34
CA GLN A 243 -14.22 -3.97 8.60
C GLN A 243 -15.60 -4.64 8.68
N THR A 244 -16.60 -4.14 7.96
CA THR A 244 -17.95 -4.76 7.91
C THR A 244 -18.19 -5.64 6.69
N ALA A 245 -17.49 -5.39 5.58
CA ALA A 245 -17.56 -6.19 4.36
C ALA A 245 -16.86 -7.54 4.51
N MET A 246 -15.60 -7.57 4.93
CA MET A 246 -14.82 -8.81 4.96
C MET A 246 -15.49 -9.95 5.73
N PRO A 247 -16.05 -9.74 6.94
CA PRO A 247 -16.74 -10.81 7.66
C PRO A 247 -17.98 -11.37 6.95
N ARG A 248 -18.67 -10.59 6.09
CA ARG A 248 -19.89 -11.05 5.39
C ARG A 248 -19.62 -12.17 4.39
N PHE A 249 -18.41 -12.25 3.84
CA PHE A 249 -17.98 -13.32 2.95
C PHE A 249 -16.83 -14.15 3.54
N ASN A 250 -16.66 -14.11 4.87
CA ASN A 250 -15.58 -14.76 5.60
C ASN A 250 -14.18 -14.42 5.06
N GLY A 251 -14.01 -13.25 4.45
CA GLY A 251 -12.72 -12.76 3.99
C GLY A 251 -11.87 -12.19 5.13
N TRP A 252 -10.64 -11.81 4.79
CA TRP A 252 -9.67 -11.30 5.77
C TRP A 252 -9.09 -9.96 5.35
N ASN A 253 -9.06 -9.01 6.29
CA ASN A 253 -8.53 -7.67 6.05
C ASN A 253 -6.99 -7.65 6.11
N ALA A 254 -6.38 -6.86 5.23
CA ALA A 254 -5.04 -6.31 5.43
C ALA A 254 -5.17 -4.88 5.99
N VAL A 255 -4.61 -4.62 7.17
CA VAL A 255 -4.65 -3.33 7.87
C VAL A 255 -3.32 -2.62 7.68
N TYR A 256 -3.33 -1.50 6.95
CA TYR A 256 -2.17 -0.68 6.66
C TYR A 256 -2.58 0.77 6.42
N LEU A 257 -1.62 1.68 6.39
CA LEU A 257 -1.84 3.11 6.08
C LEU A 257 -0.94 3.65 4.98
N ASP A 258 0.25 3.08 4.83
CA ASP A 258 1.21 3.43 3.79
C ASP A 258 2.10 2.22 3.47
N ASN A 259 2.85 2.33 2.39
CA ASN A 259 3.84 1.37 1.91
C ASN A 259 4.93 2.12 1.10
N HIS A 260 5.78 1.36 0.41
CA HIS A 260 6.88 1.88 -0.40
C HIS A 260 6.46 2.67 -1.66
N ASP A 261 5.16 2.77 -1.94
CA ASP A 261 4.56 3.48 -3.07
C ASP A 261 3.73 4.71 -2.67
N SER A 262 3.77 5.08 -1.40
CA SER A 262 2.98 6.18 -0.86
C SER A 262 3.81 7.10 0.04
N GLY A 263 3.34 8.35 0.21
CA GLY A 263 3.81 9.19 1.29
C GLY A 263 3.47 8.62 2.67
N ARG A 264 4.24 9.02 3.69
CA ARG A 264 4.09 8.60 5.08
C ARG A 264 2.74 9.05 5.62
N SER A 265 2.00 8.11 6.20
CA SER A 265 0.65 8.33 6.72
C SER A 265 0.61 9.40 7.82
N LEU A 266 1.67 9.50 8.63
CA LEU A 266 1.86 10.56 9.63
C LEU A 266 1.74 11.96 9.03
N SER A 267 2.46 12.21 7.94
CA SER A 267 2.47 13.50 7.24
C SER A 267 1.22 13.76 6.41
N ARG A 268 0.54 12.69 5.94
CA ARG A 268 -0.63 12.82 5.04
C ARG A 268 -1.96 12.89 5.77
N TYR A 269 -2.13 12.11 6.83
CA TYR A 269 -3.42 11.87 7.48
C TYR A 269 -3.45 12.31 8.95
N ALA A 270 -2.36 12.87 9.47
CA ALA A 270 -2.28 13.41 10.82
C ALA A 270 -1.39 14.67 10.85
N SER A 271 -0.29 14.67 11.62
CA SER A 271 0.65 15.80 11.66
C SER A 271 2.06 15.30 11.96
N ASP A 272 3.03 15.79 11.18
CA ASP A 272 4.47 15.63 11.42
C ASP A 272 5.13 16.89 12.00
N LEU A 273 4.32 17.90 12.38
CA LEU A 273 4.80 19.06 13.12
C LEU A 273 5.35 18.63 14.48
N LEU A 274 6.49 19.19 14.90
CA LEU A 274 7.22 18.75 16.09
C LEU A 274 6.35 18.64 17.35
N GLN A 275 5.43 19.59 17.56
CA GLN A 275 4.56 19.61 18.75
C GLN A 275 3.44 18.56 18.73
N HIS A 276 3.17 17.90 17.60
CA HIS A 276 2.09 16.93 17.42
C HIS A 276 2.56 15.56 16.97
N ARG A 277 3.76 15.46 16.39
CA ARG A 277 4.25 14.27 15.68
C ARG A 277 4.20 12.99 16.50
N GLU A 278 4.59 13.05 17.76
CA GLU A 278 4.57 11.89 18.64
C GLU A 278 3.13 11.42 18.92
N ALA A 279 2.25 12.33 19.33
CA ALA A 279 0.84 12.02 19.59
C ALA A 279 0.14 11.49 18.33
N ALA A 280 0.34 12.15 17.19
CA ALA A 280 -0.17 11.74 15.89
C ALA A 280 0.28 10.33 15.51
N ALA A 281 1.57 10.02 15.64
CA ALA A 281 2.09 8.68 15.34
C ALA A 281 1.49 7.61 16.27
N LYS A 282 1.38 7.91 17.57
CA LYS A 282 0.75 7.00 18.55
C LYS A 282 -0.75 6.79 18.29
N MET A 283 -1.47 7.81 17.84
CA MET A 283 -2.88 7.69 17.45
C MET A 283 -3.05 6.83 16.19
N LEU A 284 -2.19 6.99 15.18
CA LEU A 284 -2.19 6.11 14.01
C LEU A 284 -1.82 4.66 14.39
N ALA A 285 -0.89 4.46 15.33
CA ALA A 285 -0.57 3.14 15.86
C ALA A 285 -1.75 2.50 16.59
N THR A 286 -2.48 3.28 17.41
CA THR A 286 -3.72 2.86 18.07
C THR A 286 -4.78 2.46 17.06
N TYR A 287 -4.96 3.29 16.03
CA TYR A 287 -5.89 3.03 14.94
C TYR A 287 -5.57 1.71 14.25
N MET A 288 -4.35 1.50 13.77
CA MET A 288 -3.98 0.27 13.07
C MET A 288 -4.06 -0.95 14.00
N GLY A 289 -3.50 -0.83 15.21
CA GLY A 289 -3.36 -1.92 16.16
C GLY A 289 -4.67 -2.47 16.73
N SER A 290 -5.77 -1.72 16.62
CA SER A 290 -7.07 -2.10 17.16
C SER A 290 -8.07 -2.65 16.13
N LEU A 291 -7.76 -2.59 14.83
CA LEU A 291 -8.64 -3.11 13.76
C LEU A 291 -8.45 -4.61 13.51
N SER A 292 -9.51 -5.29 13.09
CA SER A 292 -9.46 -6.73 12.76
C SER A 292 -8.79 -6.98 11.41
N GLY A 293 -7.98 -8.05 11.32
CA GLY A 293 -7.18 -8.40 10.15
C GLY A 293 -5.70 -8.60 10.43
N THR A 294 -4.90 -8.71 9.37
CA THR A 294 -3.42 -8.75 9.45
C THR A 294 -2.86 -7.34 9.35
N LEU A 295 -2.08 -6.93 10.34
CA LEU A 295 -1.46 -5.61 10.39
C LEU A 295 -0.13 -5.59 9.63
N PHE A 296 0.06 -4.59 8.77
CA PHE A 296 1.29 -4.35 8.03
C PHE A 296 1.88 -2.99 8.42
N LEU A 297 3.18 -2.97 8.70
CA LEU A 297 3.93 -1.79 9.09
C LEU A 297 5.07 -1.56 8.07
N LEU A 298 5.17 -0.34 7.53
CA LEU A 298 6.30 0.07 6.70
C LEU A 298 7.48 0.48 7.58
N GLN A 299 8.70 0.07 7.21
CA GLN A 299 9.92 0.48 7.92
C GLN A 299 9.99 1.99 8.14
N GLY A 300 10.14 2.42 9.38
CA GLY A 300 10.16 3.83 9.77
C GLY A 300 8.84 4.34 10.37
N GLN A 301 7.70 3.67 10.14
CA GLN A 301 6.46 4.03 10.85
C GLN A 301 6.58 3.83 12.36
N GLU A 302 7.34 2.82 12.78
CA GLU A 302 7.60 2.49 14.20
C GLU A 302 8.38 3.57 14.95
N ILE A 303 9.09 4.44 14.23
CA ILE A 303 9.81 5.59 14.80
C ILE A 303 9.19 6.93 14.38
N GLY A 304 8.03 6.90 13.71
CA GLY A 304 7.34 8.10 13.23
C GLY A 304 8.11 8.88 12.17
N MET A 305 8.74 8.21 11.20
CA MET A 305 9.35 8.88 10.04
C MET A 305 8.30 9.70 9.27
N ALA A 306 8.67 10.95 8.95
CA ALA A 306 7.85 11.89 8.19
C ALA A 306 8.23 11.90 6.70
N ASN A 307 7.41 12.57 5.90
CA ASN A 307 7.74 12.94 4.54
C ASN A 307 8.97 13.86 4.47
N VAL A 308 9.47 14.03 3.25
CA VAL A 308 10.59 14.93 2.97
C VAL A 308 10.22 16.40 3.27
N PRO A 309 11.18 17.22 3.75
CA PRO A 309 10.93 18.61 4.14
C PRO A 309 10.74 19.57 2.96
N ASP A 310 10.30 20.80 3.27
CA ASP A 310 9.94 21.83 2.29
C ASP A 310 11.11 22.36 1.44
N ASN A 311 12.33 22.21 1.94
CA ASN A 311 13.56 22.64 1.27
C ASN A 311 14.08 21.65 0.21
N TRP A 312 13.47 20.46 0.05
CA TRP A 312 13.85 19.52 -1.00
C TRP A 312 13.35 20.00 -2.37
N GLY A 313 14.25 20.02 -3.34
CA GLY A 313 13.95 20.36 -4.73
C GLY A 313 13.59 19.13 -5.55
N ILE A 314 13.15 19.32 -6.80
CA ILE A 314 12.82 18.20 -7.69
C ILE A 314 13.99 17.22 -7.89
N ASP A 315 15.23 17.71 -7.87
CA ASP A 315 16.44 16.89 -8.05
C ASP A 315 16.72 15.94 -6.87
N ASP A 316 16.08 16.15 -5.71
CA ASP A 316 16.16 15.23 -4.56
C ASP A 316 15.21 14.02 -4.71
N TYR A 317 14.23 14.09 -5.62
CA TYR A 317 13.31 12.99 -5.93
C TYR A 317 13.90 12.12 -7.03
N ILE A 318 14.02 10.82 -6.77
CA ILE A 318 14.63 9.87 -7.70
C ILE A 318 13.63 8.87 -8.28
N ASP A 319 12.42 8.80 -7.72
CA ASP A 319 11.37 7.96 -8.26
C ASP A 319 10.84 8.46 -9.61
N VAL A 320 10.72 7.52 -10.53
CA VAL A 320 10.33 7.77 -11.91
C VAL A 320 8.88 8.24 -12.05
N GLU A 321 7.94 7.81 -11.20
CA GLU A 321 6.54 8.24 -11.28
C GLU A 321 6.44 9.74 -11.00
N GLY A 322 7.04 10.18 -9.88
CA GLY A 322 7.08 11.58 -9.49
C GLY A 322 7.81 12.46 -10.51
N SER A 323 9.01 12.04 -10.93
CA SER A 323 9.79 12.80 -11.92
C SER A 323 9.12 12.83 -13.29
N ASN A 324 8.41 11.78 -13.72
CA ASN A 324 7.64 11.78 -14.96
C ASN A 324 6.46 12.76 -14.88
N TYR A 325 5.71 12.72 -13.77
CA TYR A 325 4.60 13.63 -13.55
C TYR A 325 5.06 15.09 -13.59
N TYR A 326 6.09 15.45 -12.80
CA TYR A 326 6.64 16.79 -12.78
C TYR A 326 7.05 17.28 -14.17
N ARG A 327 7.81 16.48 -14.91
CA ARG A 327 8.24 16.81 -16.28
C ARG A 327 7.07 16.95 -17.24
N SER A 328 6.03 16.12 -17.10
CA SER A 328 4.84 16.20 -17.94
C SER A 328 4.07 17.51 -17.72
N VAL A 329 3.94 17.95 -16.47
CA VAL A 329 3.27 19.22 -16.13
C VAL A 329 4.13 20.40 -16.55
N LEU A 330 5.45 20.36 -16.31
CA LEU A 330 6.37 21.40 -16.75
C LEU A 330 6.34 21.57 -18.28
N LYS A 331 6.31 20.47 -19.04
CA LYS A 331 6.20 20.51 -20.51
C LYS A 331 4.90 21.19 -20.95
N LYS A 332 3.79 20.97 -20.25
CA LYS A 332 2.50 21.60 -20.55
C LYS A 332 2.48 23.09 -20.20
N ARG A 333 3.09 23.47 -19.07
CA ARG A 333 3.11 24.87 -18.57
C ARG A 333 4.18 25.73 -19.25
N GLY A 334 5.26 25.12 -19.75
CA GLY A 334 6.42 25.79 -20.34
C GLY A 334 7.60 25.91 -19.39
N GLU A 335 8.80 26.12 -19.95
CA GLU A 335 10.03 26.32 -19.16
C GLU A 335 9.91 27.56 -18.26
N GLY A 336 10.42 27.45 -17.02
CA GLY A 336 10.35 28.53 -16.03
C GLY A 336 8.99 28.73 -15.36
N ALA A 337 8.00 27.87 -15.64
CA ALA A 337 6.72 27.89 -14.94
C ALA A 337 6.88 27.66 -13.43
N ASP A 338 5.99 28.27 -12.63
CA ASP A 338 5.88 27.95 -11.22
C ASP A 338 5.34 26.52 -11.04
N MET A 339 6.09 25.73 -10.28
CA MET A 339 5.82 24.32 -9.99
C MET A 339 5.67 24.08 -8.48
N SER A 340 5.53 25.14 -7.68
CA SER A 340 5.39 25.07 -6.23
C SER A 340 4.17 24.25 -5.78
N ASP A 341 3.07 24.35 -6.51
CA ASP A 341 1.86 23.56 -6.29
C ASP A 341 2.08 22.06 -6.55
N VAL A 342 2.79 21.73 -7.63
CA VAL A 342 3.16 20.35 -7.98
C VAL A 342 4.13 19.77 -6.95
N LEU A 343 5.16 20.53 -6.56
CA LEU A 343 6.11 20.09 -5.54
C LEU A 343 5.46 19.89 -4.18
N ARG A 344 4.48 20.73 -3.81
CA ARG A 344 3.70 20.53 -2.57
C ARG A 344 2.97 19.18 -2.58
N GLU A 345 2.30 18.84 -3.67
CA GLU A 345 1.59 17.56 -3.79
C GLU A 345 2.54 16.36 -3.87
N MET A 346 3.67 16.50 -4.59
CA MET A 346 4.71 15.48 -4.61
C MET A 346 5.32 15.24 -3.24
N ARG A 347 5.56 16.29 -2.45
CA ARG A 347 6.05 16.18 -1.07
C ARG A 347 5.12 15.36 -0.20
N LEU A 348 3.81 15.51 -0.39
CA LEU A 348 2.82 14.73 0.34
C LEU A 348 2.75 13.28 -0.13
N LYS A 349 2.78 13.04 -1.44
CA LYS A 349 2.30 11.78 -2.02
C LYS A 349 3.34 10.94 -2.76
N SER A 350 4.54 11.47 -3.03
CA SER A 350 5.57 10.74 -3.77
C SER A 350 5.96 9.44 -3.08
N ARG A 351 6.27 8.41 -3.89
CA ARG A 351 6.77 7.09 -3.47
C ARG A 351 8.10 7.21 -2.73
N ASP A 352 8.92 8.20 -3.08
CA ASP A 352 10.21 8.49 -2.45
C ASP A 352 10.12 8.58 -0.91
N ASN A 353 9.02 9.15 -0.40
CA ASN A 353 8.79 9.27 1.04
C ASN A 353 8.75 7.89 1.75
N GLY A 354 8.13 6.88 1.11
CA GLY A 354 8.10 5.51 1.60
C GLY A 354 9.42 4.76 1.45
N ARG A 355 10.41 5.35 0.76
CA ARG A 355 11.69 4.73 0.39
C ARG A 355 12.92 5.37 1.02
N LEU A 356 12.72 6.45 1.77
CA LEU A 356 13.80 7.12 2.48
C LEU A 356 14.63 6.09 3.27
N PRO A 357 15.98 6.18 3.23
CA PRO A 357 16.82 5.27 4.00
C PRO A 357 16.44 5.28 5.48
N MET A 358 16.43 4.10 6.10
CA MET A 358 16.03 3.95 7.50
C MET A 358 16.93 4.77 8.45
N GLN A 359 16.31 5.44 9.41
CA GLN A 359 16.98 6.33 10.36
C GLN A 359 17.39 5.56 11.62
N TRP A 360 18.54 4.88 11.57
CA TRP A 360 19.04 4.09 12.69
C TRP A 360 19.58 4.96 13.82
N SER A 361 20.39 5.97 13.50
CA SER A 361 21.11 6.77 14.49
C SER A 361 21.25 8.24 14.07
N GLY A 362 21.84 9.06 14.95
CA GLY A 362 22.24 10.44 14.64
C GLY A 362 23.58 10.58 13.89
N GLU A 363 24.21 9.48 13.50
CA GLU A 363 25.47 9.49 12.74
C GLU A 363 25.25 9.90 11.27
N THR A 364 26.34 10.12 10.53
CA THR A 364 26.27 10.44 9.09
C THR A 364 25.38 9.43 8.35
N SER A 365 24.53 9.93 7.46
CA SER A 365 23.53 9.13 6.73
C SER A 365 22.61 8.32 7.65
N ALA A 366 22.31 8.85 8.83
CA ALA A 366 21.45 8.23 9.84
C ALA A 366 21.89 6.83 10.29
N GLY A 367 23.19 6.50 10.18
CA GLY A 367 23.70 5.15 10.43
C GLY A 367 23.31 4.10 9.39
N PHE A 368 22.62 4.48 8.31
CA PHE A 368 22.18 3.56 7.25
C PHE A 368 23.33 2.94 6.47
N THR A 369 24.40 3.69 6.24
CA THR A 369 25.58 3.22 5.51
C THR A 369 26.85 3.88 6.03
N LYS A 370 27.96 3.14 5.96
CA LYS A 370 29.32 3.66 6.17
C LYS A 370 29.96 4.17 4.87
N GLY A 371 29.28 3.98 3.73
CA GLY A 371 29.71 4.48 2.43
C GLY A 371 29.63 6.01 2.36
N ALA A 372 30.25 6.59 1.33
CA ALA A 372 30.33 8.04 1.18
C ALA A 372 28.95 8.70 0.97
N LYS A 373 28.02 8.04 0.27
CA LYS A 373 26.64 8.51 0.05
C LYS A 373 25.67 7.32 -0.05
N PRO A 374 24.48 7.41 0.56
CA PRO A 374 23.38 6.49 0.27
C PRO A 374 22.86 6.69 -1.16
N TRP A 375 22.12 5.70 -1.67
CA TRP A 375 21.51 5.73 -3.01
C TRP A 375 20.46 6.85 -3.17
N MET A 376 19.83 7.25 -2.06
CA MET A 376 18.94 8.39 -1.93
C MET A 376 19.31 9.20 -0.70
N ARG A 377 19.06 10.51 -0.72
CA ARG A 377 19.21 11.40 0.45
C ARG A 377 18.41 10.88 1.65
N VAL A 378 18.98 10.98 2.85
CA VAL A 378 18.29 10.69 4.12
C VAL A 378 17.41 11.88 4.53
N ASN A 379 16.30 11.66 5.23
CA ASN A 379 15.49 12.78 5.73
C ASN A 379 16.34 13.68 6.63
N ASP A 380 16.19 15.00 6.54
CA ASP A 380 17.02 15.96 7.26
C ASP A 380 16.83 15.88 8.79
N ASP A 381 15.72 15.29 9.26
CA ASP A 381 15.34 15.15 10.66
C ASP A 381 15.96 13.95 11.41
N TYR A 382 16.80 13.15 10.73
CA TYR A 382 17.35 11.90 11.29
C TYR A 382 18.12 12.06 12.59
N LYS A 383 18.64 13.26 12.88
CA LYS A 383 19.35 13.54 14.13
C LYS A 383 18.44 13.46 15.34
N ASP A 384 17.14 13.69 15.16
CA ASP A 384 16.15 13.75 16.23
C ASP A 384 15.18 12.57 16.19
N TRP A 385 14.85 12.09 15.00
CA TRP A 385 13.93 10.98 14.80
C TRP A 385 14.67 9.74 14.31
N ASN A 386 15.23 8.95 15.23
CA ASN A 386 15.95 7.73 14.88
C ASN A 386 15.76 6.62 15.93
N VAL A 387 16.11 5.39 15.55
CA VAL A 387 15.98 4.20 16.40
C VAL A 387 16.80 4.33 17.68
N ASP A 388 18.04 4.81 17.62
CA ASP A 388 18.92 4.91 18.79
C ASP A 388 18.35 5.85 19.87
N LYS A 389 17.79 7.00 19.47
CA LYS A 389 17.14 7.94 20.39
C LYS A 389 15.87 7.37 21.04
N GLN A 390 15.13 6.53 20.32
CA GLN A 390 13.85 5.98 20.81
C GLN A 390 14.00 4.64 21.56
N SER A 391 15.04 3.86 21.28
CA SER A 391 15.16 2.48 21.80
C SER A 391 15.25 2.38 23.32
N GLY A 392 15.74 3.43 23.99
CA GLY A 392 15.83 3.52 25.46
C GLY A 392 14.83 4.46 26.11
N ASP A 393 13.87 5.01 25.35
CA ASP A 393 12.82 5.88 25.85
C ASP A 393 11.48 5.14 25.84
N ASP A 394 10.98 4.81 27.03
CA ASP A 394 9.71 4.09 27.24
C ASP A 394 8.49 4.91 26.77
N ASN A 395 8.63 6.22 26.58
CA ASN A 395 7.58 7.07 26.03
C ASN A 395 7.69 7.25 24.51
N SER A 396 8.70 6.68 23.86
CA SER A 396 8.89 6.85 22.41
C SER A 396 7.77 6.23 21.57
N ILE A 397 7.70 6.61 20.30
CA ILE A 397 6.80 5.98 19.32
C ILE A 397 7.13 4.50 19.18
N LEU A 398 8.42 4.15 19.19
CA LEU A 398 8.88 2.77 19.12
C LEU A 398 8.41 1.92 20.31
N ALA A 399 8.53 2.46 21.53
CA ALA A 399 8.00 1.81 22.73
C ALA A 399 6.48 1.64 22.64
N TYR A 400 5.77 2.68 22.20
CA TYR A 400 4.32 2.63 22.04
C TYR A 400 3.86 1.58 21.03
N TRP A 401 4.55 1.42 19.89
CA TRP A 401 4.25 0.32 18.95
C TRP A 401 4.45 -1.05 19.59
N ARG A 402 5.49 -1.25 20.41
CA ARG A 402 5.68 -2.51 21.16
C ARG A 402 4.50 -2.77 22.09
N GLU A 403 3.99 -1.74 22.78
CA GLU A 403 2.79 -1.86 23.63
C GLU A 403 1.54 -2.20 22.83
N VAL A 404 1.30 -1.52 21.71
CA VAL A 404 0.18 -1.78 20.79
C VAL A 404 0.20 -3.24 20.31
N LEU A 405 1.35 -3.73 19.86
CA LEU A 405 1.50 -5.09 19.35
C LEU A 405 1.33 -6.13 20.46
N ALA A 406 1.89 -5.87 21.66
CA ALA A 406 1.71 -6.74 22.82
C ALA A 406 0.24 -6.80 23.26
N LEU A 407 -0.47 -5.68 23.27
CA LEU A 407 -1.90 -5.62 23.57
C LEU A 407 -2.71 -6.39 22.52
N ARG A 408 -2.43 -6.17 21.23
CA ARG A 408 -3.08 -6.87 20.11
C ARG A 408 -2.90 -8.38 20.21
N GLN A 409 -1.70 -8.84 20.56
CA GLN A 409 -1.41 -10.26 20.75
C GLN A 409 -2.15 -10.84 21.97
N LYS A 410 -2.13 -10.12 23.10
CA LYS A 410 -2.77 -10.55 24.34
C LYS A 410 -4.30 -10.62 24.23
N GLU A 411 -4.90 -9.63 23.59
CA GLU A 411 -6.36 -9.46 23.46
C GLU A 411 -6.81 -9.74 22.02
N ASN A 412 -6.26 -10.81 21.41
CA ASN A 412 -6.42 -11.10 19.98
C ASN A 412 -7.87 -11.39 19.56
N ASP A 413 -8.70 -11.95 20.44
CA ASP A 413 -10.13 -12.18 20.19
C ASP A 413 -10.91 -10.87 20.04
N VAL A 414 -10.38 -9.74 20.54
CA VAL A 414 -10.94 -8.40 20.37
C VAL A 414 -10.25 -7.64 19.24
N PHE A 415 -8.92 -7.53 19.27
CA PHE A 415 -8.18 -6.66 18.35
C PHE A 415 -7.65 -7.36 17.10
N THR A 416 -7.80 -8.68 16.95
CA THR A 416 -7.48 -9.39 15.69
C THR A 416 -8.72 -9.99 15.04
N TYR A 417 -9.58 -10.63 15.83
CA TYR A 417 -10.77 -11.36 15.37
C TYR A 417 -12.10 -10.69 15.74
N GLY A 418 -12.06 -9.57 16.45
CA GLY A 418 -13.28 -8.94 16.98
C GLY A 418 -14.17 -8.32 15.89
N ARG A 419 -15.44 -8.13 16.23
CA ARG A 419 -16.38 -7.38 15.39
C ARG A 419 -16.20 -5.88 15.62
N TYR A 420 -15.97 -5.17 14.52
CA TYR A 420 -15.96 -3.71 14.46
C TYR A 420 -17.38 -3.15 14.37
N ASP A 421 -17.69 -2.14 15.17
CA ASP A 421 -18.94 -1.39 15.12
C ASP A 421 -18.63 0.12 15.23
N MET A 422 -18.84 0.88 14.15
CA MET A 422 -18.55 2.33 14.10
C MET A 422 -19.51 3.14 14.98
N LEU A 423 -19.00 4.14 15.71
CA LEU A 423 -19.83 5.18 16.30
C LEU A 423 -19.99 6.34 15.31
N SER A 424 -21.23 6.82 15.14
CA SER A 424 -21.51 7.87 14.17
C SER A 424 -20.81 9.20 14.50
N ALA A 425 -20.58 10.04 13.50
CA ALA A 425 -20.08 11.41 13.69
C ALA A 425 -21.02 12.23 14.58
N ALA A 426 -22.33 11.96 14.56
CA ALA A 426 -23.28 12.61 15.47
C ALA A 426 -23.02 12.26 16.96
N LYS A 427 -22.48 11.07 17.25
CA LYS A 427 -22.10 10.64 18.62
C LYS A 427 -20.69 11.09 19.01
N SER A 428 -19.76 11.14 18.06
CA SER A 428 -18.33 11.36 18.33
C SER A 428 -17.81 12.75 17.96
N GLY A 429 -18.56 13.53 17.18
CA GLY A 429 -18.09 14.76 16.53
C GLY A 429 -17.36 14.47 15.22
N ASP A 430 -17.04 15.50 14.45
CA ASP A 430 -16.43 15.33 13.11
C ASP A 430 -14.96 14.93 13.15
N GLN A 431 -14.25 15.29 14.23
CA GLN A 431 -12.80 15.11 14.35
C GLN A 431 -12.38 13.87 15.16
N VAL A 432 -13.30 13.25 15.92
CA VAL A 432 -12.98 12.05 16.72
C VAL A 432 -13.46 10.80 16.01
N PHE A 433 -12.58 10.02 15.41
CA PHE A 433 -12.97 8.71 14.89
C PHE A 433 -13.12 7.73 16.05
N ALA A 434 -14.36 7.35 16.35
CA ALA A 434 -14.71 6.42 17.41
C ALA A 434 -15.40 5.16 16.88
N TYR A 435 -15.08 4.02 17.48
CA TYR A 435 -15.71 2.74 17.19
C TYR A 435 -15.54 1.78 18.35
N THR A 436 -16.26 0.68 18.31
CA THR A 436 -16.10 -0.39 19.29
C THR A 436 -15.64 -1.68 18.64
N MET A 437 -14.80 -2.43 19.36
CA MET A 437 -14.37 -3.77 19.00
C MET A 437 -14.99 -4.75 20.00
N THR A 438 -15.79 -5.68 19.51
CA THR A 438 -16.47 -6.69 20.32
C THR A 438 -15.80 -8.04 20.11
N SER A 439 -15.39 -8.73 21.19
CA SER A 439 -14.77 -10.04 21.10
C SER A 439 -15.65 -11.02 20.34
N PHE A 440 -15.05 -12.03 19.69
CA PHE A 440 -15.79 -13.12 19.04
C PHE A 440 -16.80 -13.82 19.96
N GLN A 441 -16.51 -13.91 21.27
CA GLN A 441 -17.43 -14.49 22.27
C GLN A 441 -18.51 -13.51 22.78
N GLU A 442 -18.56 -12.29 22.24
CA GLU A 442 -19.50 -11.20 22.56
C GLU A 442 -19.55 -10.73 24.03
N LYS A 443 -18.60 -11.15 24.87
CA LYS A 443 -18.54 -10.77 26.30
C LYS A 443 -17.68 -9.54 26.56
N ARG A 444 -16.62 -9.36 25.78
CA ARG A 444 -15.63 -8.30 25.95
C ARG A 444 -15.81 -7.27 24.86
N LYS A 445 -15.80 -6.00 25.24
CA LYS A 445 -15.98 -4.88 24.31
C LYS A 445 -15.04 -3.74 24.66
N ALA A 446 -14.35 -3.25 23.64
CA ALA A 446 -13.45 -2.11 23.71
C ALA A 446 -14.02 -0.94 22.92
N LEU A 447 -13.80 0.27 23.43
CA LEU A 447 -14.11 1.54 22.80
C LEU A 447 -12.77 2.15 22.39
N VAL A 448 -12.62 2.42 21.10
CA VAL A 448 -11.45 3.08 20.53
C VAL A 448 -11.85 4.51 20.20
N LEU A 449 -11.07 5.47 20.68
CA LEU A 449 -11.24 6.91 20.45
C LEU A 449 -9.97 7.47 19.82
N LEU A 450 -10.10 8.13 18.68
CA LEU A 450 -8.98 8.68 17.92
C LEU A 450 -9.29 10.13 17.57
N ASN A 451 -8.63 11.08 18.22
CA ASN A 451 -8.72 12.49 17.83
C ASN A 451 -7.84 12.73 16.61
N PHE A 452 -8.40 13.09 15.46
CA PHE A 452 -7.64 13.41 14.24
C PHE A 452 -7.36 14.92 14.07
N SER A 453 -7.53 15.71 15.13
CA SER A 453 -7.32 17.16 15.11
C SER A 453 -6.19 17.64 16.03
N ASP A 454 -5.70 18.84 15.73
CA ASP A 454 -4.74 19.62 16.50
C ASP A 454 -5.36 20.33 17.72
N LYS A 455 -6.62 20.02 18.05
CA LYS A 455 -7.40 20.64 19.13
C LYS A 455 -7.93 19.59 20.08
N GLU A 456 -8.18 20.01 21.31
CA GLU A 456 -8.90 19.19 22.28
C GLU A 456 -10.31 18.87 21.77
N GLN A 457 -10.75 17.63 21.96
CA GLN A 457 -12.10 17.17 21.60
C GLN A 457 -12.79 16.58 22.82
N MET A 458 -14.07 16.89 23.01
CA MET A 458 -14.89 16.26 24.05
C MET A 458 -15.68 15.09 23.47
N PHE A 459 -15.58 13.92 24.08
CA PHE A 459 -16.37 12.74 23.73
C PHE A 459 -17.37 12.40 24.84
N ASN A 460 -18.66 12.29 24.48
CA ASN A 460 -19.70 11.89 25.43
C ASN A 460 -19.65 10.37 25.68
N CYS A 461 -19.30 10.00 26.91
CA CYS A 461 -19.11 8.63 27.36
C CYS A 461 -20.40 7.91 27.79
N GLU A 462 -21.57 8.51 27.58
CA GLU A 462 -22.86 7.87 27.86
C GLU A 462 -22.95 6.49 27.20
N GLY A 463 -23.13 5.45 28.03
CA GLY A 463 -23.16 4.03 27.62
C GLY A 463 -21.83 3.28 27.82
N PHE A 464 -20.79 3.97 28.29
CA PHE A 464 -19.44 3.43 28.52
C PHE A 464 -18.94 3.70 29.95
N GLU A 465 -19.83 4.00 30.89
CA GLU A 465 -19.48 4.28 32.27
C GLU A 465 -18.77 3.09 32.94
N GLY A 466 -17.71 3.38 33.69
CA GLY A 466 -16.88 2.38 34.38
C GLY A 466 -15.93 1.59 33.46
N TRP A 467 -15.87 1.92 32.16
CA TRP A 467 -14.91 1.30 31.26
C TRP A 467 -13.50 1.80 31.56
N LYS A 468 -12.52 0.89 31.51
CA LYS A 468 -11.16 1.12 31.99
C LYS A 468 -10.20 1.28 30.83
N ARG A 469 -9.25 2.21 30.94
CA ARG A 469 -8.24 2.45 29.91
C ARG A 469 -7.30 1.23 29.76
N LEU A 470 -7.08 0.80 28.51
CA LEU A 470 -6.18 -0.30 28.11
C LEU A 470 -4.93 0.17 27.36
N LEU A 471 -4.95 1.35 26.78
CA LEU A 471 -3.82 1.90 26.04
C LEU A 471 -3.84 3.44 26.09
N GLY A 472 -2.65 4.04 26.13
CA GLY A 472 -2.43 5.48 26.26
C GLY A 472 -2.11 5.91 27.69
N GLU A 473 -1.95 7.21 27.90
CA GLU A 473 -1.52 7.76 29.19
C GLU A 473 -2.54 7.53 30.31
N ASN A 474 -2.05 7.40 31.56
CA ASN A 474 -2.90 7.25 32.75
C ASN A 474 -3.86 6.04 32.68
N MET A 475 -3.30 4.84 32.58
CA MET A 475 -3.99 3.52 32.60
C MET A 475 -4.91 3.25 33.81
N THR A 476 -4.94 4.15 34.78
CA THR A 476 -5.86 4.16 35.93
C THR A 476 -7.18 4.87 35.64
N THR A 477 -7.33 5.51 34.48
CA THR A 477 -8.52 6.26 34.10
C THR A 477 -9.71 5.32 33.85
N GLU A 478 -10.83 5.62 34.49
CA GLU A 478 -12.14 5.01 34.22
C GLU A 478 -13.10 6.06 33.66
N LEU A 479 -13.92 5.69 32.68
CA LEU A 479 -14.87 6.61 32.08
C LEU A 479 -16.01 6.92 33.05
N GLY A 480 -16.19 8.21 33.35
CA GLY A 480 -17.35 8.73 34.07
C GLY A 480 -18.46 9.19 33.11
N SER A 481 -19.58 9.63 33.68
CA SER A 481 -20.72 10.15 32.92
C SER A 481 -20.50 11.56 32.33
N ALA A 482 -19.45 12.28 32.75
CA ALA A 482 -19.19 13.66 32.35
C ALA A 482 -18.49 13.79 30.97
N GLY A 483 -18.32 12.69 30.24
CA GLY A 483 -17.51 12.64 29.03
C GLY A 483 -16.01 12.62 29.32
N ILE A 484 -15.21 12.50 28.26
CA ILE A 484 -13.75 12.53 28.31
C ILE A 484 -13.21 13.58 27.34
N GLN A 485 -12.20 14.32 27.78
CA GLN A 485 -11.45 15.23 26.94
C GLN A 485 -10.27 14.47 26.31
N LEU A 486 -10.20 14.47 24.99
CA LEU A 486 -9.08 13.96 24.22
C LEU A 486 -8.17 15.13 23.85
N THR A 487 -6.90 15.00 24.19
CA THR A 487 -5.85 15.94 23.78
C THR A 487 -5.62 15.90 22.26
N PRO A 488 -4.98 16.91 21.65
CA PRO A 488 -4.65 16.91 20.22
C PRO A 488 -3.97 15.61 19.81
N TYR A 489 -4.50 14.97 18.77
CA TYR A 489 -4.02 13.69 18.27
C TYR A 489 -3.98 12.53 19.30
N GLU A 490 -4.80 12.54 20.35
CA GLU A 490 -4.85 11.42 21.29
C GLU A 490 -5.54 10.18 20.71
N GLY A 491 -4.86 9.03 20.84
CA GLY A 491 -5.44 7.70 20.69
C GLY A 491 -5.67 7.06 22.06
N ALA A 492 -6.88 6.58 22.31
CA ALA A 492 -7.23 5.93 23.57
C ALA A 492 -8.10 4.69 23.34
N ILE A 493 -7.86 3.66 24.15
CA ILE A 493 -8.67 2.44 24.17
C ILE A 493 -9.22 2.25 25.58
N PHE A 494 -10.53 2.09 25.70
CA PHE A 494 -11.24 1.76 26.94
C PHE A 494 -11.93 0.41 26.79
N CYS A 495 -12.19 -0.29 27.88
CA CYS A 495 -12.82 -1.61 27.82
C CYS A 495 -13.73 -1.92 29.01
N ASN A 496 -14.63 -2.88 28.83
CA ASN A 496 -15.54 -3.34 29.89
C ASN A 496 -14.99 -4.53 30.70
N TRP A 497 -13.72 -4.92 30.54
CA TRP A 497 -13.10 -6.05 31.25
C TRP A 497 -11.82 -5.63 31.98
N ARG A 498 -11.29 -6.49 32.85
CA ARG A 498 -9.92 -6.38 33.36
C ARG A 498 -9.37 -7.73 33.79
#